data_AF-A0A2E6NW37-F1
#
_entry.id   AF-A0A2E6NW37-F1
#
_cell.length_a   1.000
_cell.length_b   1.000
_cell.length_c   1.000
_cell.angle_alpha   90.00
_cell.angle_beta   90.00
_cell.angle_gamma   90.00
#
_symmetry.space_group_name_H-M   'P 1'
#
loop_
_entity.id
_entity.type
_entity.pdbx_description
1 polymer ?
#
loop_
_entity_poly.entity_id
_entity_poly.type
_entity_poly.pdbx_seq_one_letter_code
_entity_poly.pdbx_strand_id
1 'polypeptide(L)'
;MIWFFHKRNQKYYIESSGLTQMAIVDQDEDKLDDRLVGTDEPDAADLDFPALLNRVEKIRLIKLPSEILGEMHEDIVKEQEALKSKLIKLEIELHRNLIKGNASFYEDARKDCRKYDKMYEDYEDYRKNIYDARQQKIVREGVTEYLGSETYANIIEGTIMVMIVVILSIMSYDMLYLDSIADADLKMQIFWLDTAFCMVFLSEFYLRYRHAENKRWFLRNNWIDLVTSIPVPDGGALRYGRSLRLMRVLRIARLLRVIRIIFFFWKGFDKLTEVMDVKLMKKSFKGVIVVIVIGAYVMMVQEGERDASIGTFAQSVWWSFTTVVTGGFGDIYNPETGSGRVLTVILIMAGMILAGGFTATLTTLMTGEENEEFNIMQQNLEERLMKLEKIQKKILQKLDDK
;
A
#
# COMPACT_ATOMS: atom_id res chain seq x y z
N MET A 1 7.99 30.13 24.25
CA MET A 1 8.20 31.58 24.03
C MET A 1 7.17 32.01 23.00
N ILE A 2 6.23 32.85 23.43
CA ILE A 2 4.97 33.19 22.78
C ILE A 2 5.19 34.38 21.84
N TRP A 3 4.79 34.27 20.57
CA TRP A 3 4.52 35.31 19.54
C TRP A 3 4.62 34.58 18.18
N PHE A 4 3.74 34.67 17.17
CA PHE A 4 2.80 35.72 16.81
C PHE A 4 1.71 35.13 15.90
N PHE A 5 0.46 35.46 16.19
CA PHE A 5 -0.74 35.07 15.46
C PHE A 5 -1.09 36.23 14.52
N HIS A 6 -0.75 36.15 13.22
CA HIS A 6 -1.40 37.02 12.23
C HIS A 6 -1.32 36.49 10.79
N LYS A 7 -2.47 36.03 10.31
CA LYS A 7 -3.03 36.13 8.95
C LYS A 7 -2.13 36.78 7.87
N ARG A 8 -1.83 36.01 6.82
CA ARG A 8 -1.88 36.49 5.42
C ARG A 8 -1.96 35.31 4.44
N ASN A 9 -3.14 35.15 3.84
CA ASN A 9 -3.30 34.59 2.50
C ASN A 9 -2.60 35.53 1.54
N GLN A 10 -1.54 35.08 0.87
CA GLN A 10 -1.02 35.79 -0.28
C GLN A 10 -0.36 34.77 -1.21
N LYS A 11 -1.06 34.45 -2.30
CA LYS A 11 -0.49 33.82 -3.50
C LYS A 11 0.69 34.68 -3.93
N TYR A 12 1.88 34.11 -3.97
CA TYR A 12 3.05 34.71 -4.59
C TYR A 12 3.49 33.81 -5.73
N TYR A 13 3.17 34.22 -6.96
CA TYR A 13 3.94 33.85 -8.14
C TYR A 13 5.28 34.55 -8.02
N ILE A 14 6.38 33.80 -8.03
CA ILE A 14 7.74 34.35 -8.17
C ILE A 14 8.39 33.61 -9.34
N GLU A 15 8.55 34.34 -10.43
CA GLU A 15 9.58 34.10 -11.45
C GLU A 15 10.96 34.22 -10.80
N SER A 16 11.76 33.15 -10.82
CA SER A 16 13.22 33.26 -10.70
C SER A 16 13.94 32.10 -11.37
N SER A 17 14.43 32.38 -12.58
CA SER A 17 15.73 31.99 -13.15
C SER A 17 16.50 30.82 -12.51
N GLY A 18 16.61 29.73 -13.29
CA GLY A 18 17.85 28.97 -13.48
C GLY A 18 18.44 28.28 -12.26
N LEU A 19 17.88 27.13 -11.88
CA LEU A 19 18.58 25.94 -11.36
C LEU A 19 17.54 24.81 -11.19
N THR A 20 17.45 23.97 -12.22
CA THR A 20 16.97 22.57 -12.23
C THR A 20 15.77 22.26 -11.32
N GLN A 21 14.63 22.90 -11.57
CA GLN A 21 13.33 22.29 -11.30
C GLN A 21 13.09 21.26 -12.41
N MET A 22 12.90 19.97 -12.08
CA MET A 22 12.12 19.13 -12.99
C MET A 22 10.66 19.55 -12.83
N ALA A 23 10.33 20.72 -13.38
CA ALA A 23 8.95 21.05 -13.68
C ALA A 23 8.42 19.94 -14.61
N ILE A 24 7.13 19.64 -14.50
CA ILE A 24 6.42 18.80 -15.47
C ILE A 24 6.82 19.28 -16.86
N VAL A 25 7.37 18.40 -17.69
CA VAL A 25 7.65 18.75 -19.08
C VAL A 25 6.34 18.58 -19.80
N ASP A 26 5.68 19.70 -20.02
CA ASP A 26 4.35 19.81 -20.60
C ASP A 26 4.49 20.78 -21.79
N GLN A 27 4.71 20.23 -22.98
CA GLN A 27 4.92 20.99 -24.22
C GLN A 27 3.60 21.37 -24.89
N ASP A 28 2.50 20.65 -24.63
CA ASP A 28 1.18 20.85 -25.23
C ASP A 28 0.15 21.50 -24.27
N GLU A 29 0.58 21.87 -23.06
CA GLU A 29 -0.17 22.55 -22.01
C GLU A 29 -1.36 21.72 -21.46
N ASP A 30 -1.26 20.38 -21.52
CA ASP A 30 -2.29 19.45 -21.06
C ASP A 30 -2.16 19.06 -19.58
N LYS A 31 -1.14 19.60 -18.90
CA LYS A 31 -0.75 19.37 -17.48
C LYS A 31 -0.19 17.97 -17.19
N LEU A 32 -0.04 17.11 -18.20
CA LEU A 32 0.62 15.83 -18.07
C LEU A 32 2.13 15.97 -18.30
N ASP A 33 2.89 14.97 -17.85
CA ASP A 33 4.34 14.93 -18.10
C ASP A 33 4.59 14.17 -19.40
N ASP A 34 4.98 14.87 -20.46
CA ASP A 34 5.29 14.33 -21.78
C ASP A 34 6.31 13.18 -21.72
N ARG A 35 7.17 13.16 -20.71
CA ARG A 35 8.14 12.06 -20.52
C ARG A 35 7.46 10.73 -20.19
N LEU A 36 6.25 10.79 -19.65
CA LEU A 36 5.45 9.64 -19.26
C LEU A 36 4.38 9.31 -20.30
N VAL A 37 3.70 10.35 -20.79
CA VAL A 37 2.51 10.19 -21.62
C VAL A 37 2.71 10.62 -23.06
N GLY A 38 3.89 11.14 -23.47
CA GLY A 38 4.16 11.77 -24.77
C GLY A 38 3.33 13.04 -25.00
N THR A 39 3.66 13.84 -26.03
CA THR A 39 2.82 14.98 -26.43
C THR A 39 1.62 14.47 -27.25
N ASP A 40 0.53 15.25 -27.28
CA ASP A 40 -0.55 15.36 -28.28
C ASP A 40 -0.96 14.16 -29.17
N GLU A 41 -2.23 14.12 -29.60
CA GLU A 41 -2.76 13.07 -30.51
C GLU A 41 -1.93 12.84 -31.81
N PRO A 42 -1.31 13.85 -32.45
CA PRO A 42 -0.46 13.67 -33.63
C PRO A 42 0.78 12.80 -33.42
N ASP A 43 1.50 12.91 -32.30
CA ASP A 43 2.67 12.06 -32.01
C ASP A 43 2.27 10.60 -31.76
N ALA A 44 1.10 10.39 -31.16
CA ALA A 44 0.53 9.06 -30.99
C ALA A 44 0.19 8.36 -32.32
N ALA A 45 -0.11 9.12 -33.39
CA ALA A 45 -0.44 8.56 -34.69
C ALA A 45 0.76 7.95 -35.44
N ASP A 46 1.98 8.41 -35.11
CA ASP A 46 3.23 7.95 -35.74
C ASP A 46 3.89 6.78 -34.99
N LEU A 47 3.37 6.42 -33.80
CA LEU A 47 3.90 5.33 -32.97
C LEU A 47 3.42 3.95 -33.41
N ASP A 48 4.29 2.95 -33.31
CA ASP A 48 3.91 1.55 -33.53
C ASP A 48 3.05 0.99 -32.37
N PHE A 49 2.31 -0.10 -32.64
CA PHE A 49 1.40 -0.69 -31.65
C PHE A 49 2.11 -1.11 -30.33
N PRO A 50 3.30 -1.74 -30.36
CA PRO A 50 4.06 -2.02 -29.13
C PRO A 50 4.46 -0.77 -28.34
N ALA A 51 4.84 0.32 -29.00
CA ALA A 51 5.21 1.57 -28.37
C ALA A 51 4.00 2.26 -27.73
N LEU A 52 2.84 2.24 -28.40
CA LEU A 52 1.58 2.73 -27.86
C LEU A 52 1.14 1.94 -26.63
N LEU A 53 1.24 0.61 -26.67
CA LEU A 53 0.91 -0.23 -25.52
C LEU A 53 1.79 0.11 -24.31
N ASN A 54 3.10 0.21 -24.52
CA ASN A 54 4.07 0.56 -23.47
C ASN A 54 3.83 1.99 -22.92
N ARG A 55 3.40 2.94 -23.77
CA ARG A 55 3.05 4.32 -23.37
C ARG A 55 1.84 4.30 -22.43
N VAL A 56 0.79 3.57 -22.77
CA VAL A 56 -0.42 3.44 -21.94
C VAL A 56 -0.13 2.69 -20.63
N GLU A 57 0.62 1.59 -20.67
CA GLU A 57 0.97 0.80 -19.47
C GLU A 57 1.83 1.58 -18.45
N LYS A 58 2.63 2.55 -18.92
CA LYS A 58 3.45 3.40 -18.06
C LYS A 58 2.65 4.40 -17.25
N ILE A 59 1.39 4.67 -17.62
CA ILE A 59 0.52 5.62 -16.92
C ILE A 59 0.11 5.01 -15.58
N ARG A 60 0.75 5.49 -14.51
CA ARG A 60 0.42 5.11 -13.13
C ARG A 60 -0.29 6.27 -12.45
N LEU A 61 -1.44 6.01 -11.82
CA LEU A 61 -2.21 7.00 -11.05
C LEU A 61 -1.35 7.86 -10.11
N ILE A 62 -0.33 7.27 -9.48
CA ILE A 62 0.52 7.99 -8.52
C ILE A 62 1.37 9.10 -9.13
N LYS A 63 1.62 9.05 -10.44
CA LYS A 63 2.46 10.02 -11.15
C LYS A 63 1.65 11.22 -11.60
N LEU A 64 0.34 11.06 -11.79
CA LEU A 64 -0.56 12.11 -12.24
C LEU A 64 -0.60 13.30 -11.26
N PRO A 65 -0.80 14.52 -11.77
CA PRO A 65 -1.02 15.72 -10.96
C PRO A 65 -2.24 15.57 -10.03
N SER A 66 -2.21 16.28 -8.89
CA SER A 66 -3.31 16.27 -7.93
C SER A 66 -4.63 16.83 -8.50
N GLU A 67 -4.56 17.72 -9.49
CA GLU A 67 -5.71 18.31 -10.18
C GLU A 67 -6.42 17.28 -11.08
N ILE A 68 -5.68 16.58 -11.96
CA ILE A 68 -6.21 15.52 -12.83
C ILE A 68 -6.82 14.39 -12.00
N LEU A 69 -6.17 13.99 -10.90
CA LEU A 69 -6.72 13.00 -9.99
C LEU A 69 -8.04 13.46 -9.34
N GLY A 70 -8.22 14.78 -9.16
CA GLY A 70 -9.48 15.36 -8.71
C GLY A 70 -10.58 15.21 -9.75
N GLU A 71 -10.30 15.56 -11.00
CA GLU A 71 -11.24 15.42 -12.12
C GLU A 71 -11.64 13.97 -12.37
N MET A 72 -10.66 13.05 -12.36
CA MET A 72 -10.92 11.61 -12.46
C MET A 72 -11.80 11.11 -11.31
N HIS A 73 -11.61 11.63 -10.09
CA HIS A 73 -12.45 11.25 -8.96
C HIS A 73 -13.89 11.70 -9.16
N GLU A 74 -14.11 12.92 -9.67
CA GLU A 74 -15.45 13.44 -9.98
C GLU A 74 -16.12 12.66 -11.12
N ASP A 75 -15.36 12.26 -12.14
CA ASP A 75 -15.86 11.44 -13.24
C ASP A 75 -16.39 10.08 -12.76
N ILE A 76 -15.61 9.37 -11.93
CA ILE A 76 -16.04 8.10 -11.34
C ILE A 76 -17.29 8.28 -10.46
N VAL A 77 -17.41 9.40 -9.74
CA VAL A 77 -18.63 9.70 -8.97
C VAL A 77 -19.85 9.87 -9.90
N LYS A 78 -19.69 10.54 -11.06
CA LYS A 78 -20.76 10.65 -12.06
C LYS A 78 -21.16 9.30 -12.63
N GLU A 79 -20.20 8.42 -12.92
CA GLU A 79 -20.48 7.05 -13.39
C GLU A 79 -21.26 6.23 -12.33
N GLN A 80 -20.91 6.36 -11.05
CA GLN A 80 -21.66 5.74 -9.96
C GLN A 80 -23.11 6.25 -9.90
N GLU A 81 -23.33 7.55 -10.07
CA GLU A 81 -24.68 8.13 -10.13
C GLU A 81 -25.46 7.66 -11.36
N ALA A 82 -24.81 7.58 -12.52
CA ALA A 82 -25.40 7.05 -13.75
C ALA A 82 -25.83 5.58 -13.57
N LEU A 83 -25.00 4.76 -12.92
CA LEU A 83 -25.31 3.36 -12.65
C LEU A 83 -26.48 3.22 -11.66
N LYS A 84 -26.50 4.04 -10.60
CA LYS A 84 -27.65 4.12 -9.69
C LYS A 84 -28.94 4.50 -10.42
N SER A 85 -28.87 5.43 -11.37
CA SER A 85 -30.04 5.81 -12.18
C SER A 85 -30.55 4.66 -13.07
N LYS A 86 -29.64 3.83 -13.61
CA LYS A 86 -29.99 2.62 -14.37
C LYS A 86 -30.67 1.59 -13.46
N LEU A 87 -30.15 1.40 -12.25
CA LEU A 87 -30.73 0.50 -11.26
C LEU A 87 -32.16 0.91 -10.84
N ILE A 88 -32.40 2.22 -10.65
CA ILE A 88 -33.74 2.76 -10.35
C ILE A 88 -34.71 2.47 -11.50
N LYS A 89 -34.28 2.65 -12.76
CA LYS A 89 -35.11 2.34 -13.93
C LYS A 89 -35.44 0.84 -13.99
N LEU A 90 -34.46 -0.01 -13.73
CA LEU A 90 -34.63 -1.46 -13.69
C LEU A 90 -35.62 -1.88 -12.59
N GLU A 91 -35.55 -1.28 -11.40
CA GLU A 91 -36.48 -1.53 -10.30
C GLU A 91 -37.93 -1.19 -10.67
N ILE A 92 -38.14 -0.02 -11.29
CA ILE A 92 -39.48 0.40 -11.75
C ILE A 92 -40.02 -0.57 -12.80
N GLU A 93 -39.19 -0.99 -13.76
CA GLU A 93 -39.57 -1.91 -14.82
C GLU A 93 -39.87 -3.32 -14.28
N LEU A 94 -39.06 -3.78 -13.32
CA LEU A 94 -39.27 -5.02 -12.59
C LEU A 94 -40.63 -5.02 -11.89
N HIS A 95 -40.95 -3.96 -11.16
CA HIS A 95 -42.23 -3.86 -10.47
C HIS A 95 -43.42 -3.94 -11.45
N ARG A 96 -43.35 -3.24 -12.59
CA ARG A 96 -44.41 -3.28 -13.62
C ARG A 96 -44.57 -4.66 -14.25
N ASN A 97 -43.47 -5.36 -14.51
CA ASN A 97 -43.50 -6.69 -15.14
C ASN A 97 -43.89 -7.81 -14.16
N LEU A 98 -43.56 -7.66 -12.88
CA LEU A 98 -44.02 -8.57 -11.82
C LEU A 98 -45.54 -8.53 -11.66
N ILE A 99 -46.16 -7.34 -11.69
CA ILE A 99 -47.62 -7.20 -11.67
C ILE A 99 -48.29 -7.94 -12.84
N LYS A 100 -47.61 -7.99 -13.99
CA LYS A 100 -48.08 -8.70 -15.19
C LYS A 100 -47.80 -10.22 -15.17
N GLY A 101 -47.12 -10.73 -14.15
CA GLY A 101 -46.78 -12.15 -14.03
C GLY A 101 -45.67 -12.63 -14.97
N ASN A 102 -44.81 -11.73 -15.48
CA ASN A 102 -43.74 -12.10 -16.40
C ASN A 102 -42.50 -12.64 -15.65
N ALA A 103 -42.36 -13.97 -15.60
CA ALA A 103 -41.25 -14.64 -14.92
C ALA A 103 -39.90 -14.50 -15.65
N SER A 104 -39.88 -14.40 -16.98
CA SER A 104 -38.63 -14.25 -17.76
C SER A 104 -37.93 -12.93 -17.42
N PHE A 105 -38.70 -11.85 -17.34
CA PHE A 105 -38.15 -10.53 -17.01
C PHE A 105 -37.53 -10.49 -15.59
N TYR A 106 -38.07 -11.28 -14.66
CA TYR A 106 -37.52 -11.36 -13.31
C TYR A 106 -36.11 -11.95 -13.29
N GLU A 107 -35.85 -13.00 -14.08
CA GLU A 107 -34.51 -13.58 -14.18
C GLU A 107 -33.51 -12.63 -14.85
N ASP A 108 -33.93 -11.98 -15.94
CA ASP A 108 -33.11 -10.99 -16.66
C ASP A 108 -32.75 -9.80 -15.75
N ALA A 109 -33.73 -9.24 -15.03
CA ALA A 109 -33.49 -8.16 -14.09
C ALA A 109 -32.53 -8.56 -12.96
N ARG A 110 -32.57 -9.82 -12.51
CA ARG A 110 -31.62 -10.31 -11.49
C ARG A 110 -30.20 -10.43 -12.05
N LYS A 111 -30.05 -10.81 -13.33
CA LYS A 111 -28.75 -10.84 -14.01
C LYS A 111 -28.17 -9.43 -14.15
N ASP A 112 -28.99 -8.47 -14.56
CA ASP A 112 -28.57 -7.06 -14.67
C ASP A 112 -28.24 -6.45 -13.31
N CYS A 113 -29.01 -6.78 -12.27
CA CYS A 113 -28.71 -6.34 -10.91
C CYS A 113 -27.32 -6.82 -10.45
N ARG A 114 -26.98 -8.10 -10.66
CA ARG A 114 -25.62 -8.61 -10.37
C ARG A 114 -24.52 -7.94 -11.18
N LYS A 115 -24.81 -7.60 -12.46
CA LYS A 115 -23.86 -6.89 -13.32
C LYS A 115 -23.60 -5.48 -12.77
N TYR A 116 -24.65 -4.76 -12.40
CA TYR A 116 -24.55 -3.42 -11.82
C TYR A 116 -23.84 -3.43 -10.47
N ASP A 117 -24.13 -4.42 -9.61
CA ASP A 117 -23.45 -4.61 -8.32
C ASP A 117 -21.93 -4.72 -8.49
N LYS A 118 -21.47 -5.62 -9.38
CA LYS A 118 -20.05 -5.77 -9.69
C LYS A 118 -19.42 -4.49 -10.24
N MET A 119 -20.09 -3.82 -11.19
CA MET A 119 -19.59 -2.55 -11.74
C MET A 119 -19.49 -1.46 -10.67
N TYR A 120 -20.43 -1.42 -9.71
CA TYR A 120 -20.41 -0.47 -8.61
C TYR A 120 -19.23 -0.72 -7.67
N GLU A 121 -18.96 -1.99 -7.32
CA GLU A 121 -17.79 -2.38 -6.52
C GLU A 121 -16.48 -1.98 -7.22
N ASP A 122 -16.35 -2.25 -8.52
CA ASP A 122 -15.19 -1.86 -9.31
C ASP A 122 -14.98 -0.33 -9.29
N TYR A 123 -16.03 0.45 -9.52
CA TYR A 123 -15.97 1.92 -9.43
C TYR A 123 -15.67 2.42 -8.02
N GLU A 124 -16.17 1.77 -6.97
CA GLU A 124 -15.88 2.13 -5.59
C GLU A 124 -14.40 1.94 -5.26
N ASP A 125 -13.81 0.82 -5.70
CA ASP A 125 -12.39 0.56 -5.57
C ASP A 125 -11.55 1.58 -6.34
N TYR A 126 -11.90 1.89 -7.60
CA TYR A 126 -11.23 2.94 -8.37
C TYR A 126 -11.31 4.30 -7.69
N ARG A 127 -12.50 4.71 -7.26
CA ARG A 127 -12.74 5.98 -6.57
C ARG A 127 -11.85 6.13 -5.34
N LYS A 128 -11.73 5.05 -4.55
CA LYS A 128 -10.88 5.02 -3.34
C LYS A 128 -9.40 5.09 -3.68
N ASN A 129 -8.95 4.32 -4.69
CA ASN A 129 -7.55 4.33 -5.13
C ASN A 129 -7.13 5.72 -5.67
N ILE A 130 -7.99 6.36 -6.47
CA ILE A 130 -7.75 7.72 -6.99
C ILE A 130 -7.72 8.73 -5.84
N TYR A 131 -8.67 8.63 -4.90
CA TYR A 131 -8.71 9.52 -3.74
C TYR A 131 -7.44 9.38 -2.88
N ASP A 132 -7.01 8.15 -2.58
CA ASP A 132 -5.79 7.88 -1.82
C ASP A 132 -4.55 8.40 -2.56
N ALA A 133 -4.46 8.20 -3.87
CA ALA A 133 -3.37 8.73 -4.70
C ALA A 133 -3.35 10.26 -4.69
N ARG A 134 -4.50 10.92 -4.81
CA ARG A 134 -4.62 12.39 -4.76
C ARG A 134 -4.13 12.93 -3.43
N GLN A 135 -4.57 12.35 -2.32
CA GLN A 135 -4.15 12.80 -0.98
C GLN A 135 -2.64 12.62 -0.76
N GLN A 136 -2.05 11.51 -1.24
CA GLN A 136 -0.59 11.32 -1.19
C GLN A 136 0.15 12.37 -2.03
N LYS A 137 -0.35 12.64 -3.25
CA LYS A 137 0.23 13.61 -4.16
C LYS A 137 0.19 15.03 -3.58
N ILE A 138 -0.94 15.46 -3.01
CA ILE A 138 -1.08 16.78 -2.36
C ILE A 138 -0.07 16.97 -1.22
N VAL A 139 0.08 15.95 -0.37
CA VAL A 139 1.06 16.01 0.74
C VAL A 139 2.49 16.15 0.20
N ARG A 140 2.83 15.39 -0.85
CA ARG A 140 4.15 15.43 -1.48
C ARG A 140 4.40 16.79 -2.14
N GLU A 141 3.45 17.29 -2.92
CA GLU A 141 3.51 18.61 -3.57
C GLU A 141 3.69 19.72 -2.53
N GLY A 142 2.94 19.70 -1.43
CA GLY A 142 3.08 20.69 -0.36
C GLY A 142 4.44 20.63 0.37
N VAL A 143 5.00 19.44 0.56
CA VAL A 143 6.36 19.29 1.13
C VAL A 143 7.42 19.77 0.14
N THR A 144 7.29 19.45 -1.15
CA THR A 144 8.18 19.91 -2.21
C THR A 144 8.14 21.44 -2.32
N GLU A 145 6.96 22.05 -2.27
CA GLU A 145 6.79 23.51 -2.30
C GLU A 145 7.48 24.16 -1.09
N TYR A 146 7.33 23.58 0.11
CA TYR A 146 7.99 24.06 1.32
C TYR A 146 9.53 23.96 1.25
N LEU A 147 10.05 22.89 0.63
CA LEU A 147 11.49 22.65 0.49
C LEU A 147 12.10 23.36 -0.74
N GLY A 148 11.28 23.82 -1.67
CA GLY A 148 11.67 24.52 -2.90
C GLY A 148 12.18 23.64 -4.04
N SER A 149 12.39 22.32 -3.83
CA SER A 149 12.78 21.40 -4.91
C SER A 149 12.51 19.92 -4.58
N GLU A 150 12.13 19.15 -5.61
CA GLU A 150 11.87 17.70 -5.49
C GLU A 150 13.10 16.90 -5.08
N THR A 151 14.30 17.35 -5.50
CA THR A 151 15.54 16.69 -5.14
C THR A 151 15.77 16.73 -3.63
N TYR A 152 15.44 17.86 -2.98
CA TYR A 152 15.56 17.96 -1.52
C TYR A 152 14.53 17.10 -0.80
N ALA A 153 13.30 17.02 -1.31
CA ALA A 153 12.30 16.10 -0.76
C ALA A 153 12.80 14.64 -0.82
N ASN A 154 13.32 14.22 -1.98
CA ASN A 154 13.88 12.87 -2.16
C ASN A 154 15.12 12.63 -1.26
N ILE A 155 16.00 13.62 -1.09
CA ILE A 155 17.16 13.52 -0.18
C ILE A 155 16.72 13.38 1.28
N ILE A 156 15.72 14.15 1.71
CA ILE A 156 15.18 14.05 3.07
C ILE A 156 14.55 12.68 3.29
N GLU A 157 13.78 12.17 2.33
CA GLU A 157 13.21 10.82 2.39
C GLU A 157 14.29 9.72 2.45
N GLY A 158 15.32 9.83 1.63
CA GLY A 158 16.47 8.93 1.66
C GLY A 158 17.24 9.00 2.99
N THR A 159 17.42 10.21 3.53
CA THR A 159 18.07 10.43 4.84
C THR A 159 17.26 9.79 5.97
N ILE A 160 15.93 9.94 5.94
CA ILE A 160 15.01 9.30 6.89
C ILE A 160 15.11 7.78 6.79
N MET A 161 15.17 7.24 5.58
CA MET A 161 15.34 5.80 5.36
C MET A 161 16.66 5.30 5.98
N VAL A 162 17.77 6.01 5.77
CA VAL A 162 19.06 5.67 6.39
C VAL A 162 18.97 5.75 7.92
N MET A 163 18.35 6.81 8.47
CA MET A 163 18.14 6.94 9.91
C MET A 163 17.32 5.76 10.48
N ILE A 164 16.28 5.31 9.78
CA ILE A 164 15.48 4.15 10.19
C ILE A 164 16.35 2.88 10.27
N VAL A 165 17.19 2.63 9.27
CA VAL A 165 18.09 1.47 9.26
C VAL A 165 19.10 1.54 10.41
N VAL A 166 19.67 2.71 10.67
CA VAL A 166 20.61 2.93 11.78
C VAL A 166 19.93 2.67 13.13
N ILE A 167 18.74 3.22 13.35
CA ILE A 167 17.98 3.01 14.60
C ILE A 167 17.61 1.54 14.77
N LEU A 168 17.13 0.87 13.72
CA LEU A 168 16.83 -0.56 13.77
C LEU A 168 18.07 -1.37 14.14
N SER A 169 19.24 -1.01 13.60
CA SER A 169 20.51 -1.67 13.93
C SER A 169 20.91 -1.45 15.39
N ILE A 170 20.79 -0.22 15.90
CA ILE A 170 21.10 0.11 17.30
C ILE A 170 20.11 -0.55 18.27
N MET A 171 18.81 -0.56 17.95
CA MET A 171 17.79 -1.23 18.75
C MET A 171 17.99 -2.75 18.78
N SER A 172 18.38 -3.34 17.65
CA SER A 172 18.75 -4.74 17.56
C SER A 172 19.98 -5.06 18.41
N TYR A 173 21.00 -4.19 18.37
CA TYR A 173 22.21 -4.33 19.19
C TYR A 173 21.91 -4.23 20.69
N ASP A 174 21.12 -3.24 21.13
CA ASP A 174 20.67 -3.12 22.53
C ASP A 174 19.91 -4.38 22.99
N MET A 175 19.07 -4.95 22.12
CA MET A 175 18.29 -6.15 22.45
C MET A 175 19.14 -7.43 22.49
N LEU A 176 20.20 -7.52 21.68
CA LEU A 176 21.03 -8.72 21.54
C LEU A 176 22.21 -8.79 22.49
N TYR A 177 22.87 -7.65 22.76
CA TYR A 177 24.20 -7.65 23.38
C TYR A 177 24.28 -6.90 24.71
N LEU A 178 23.37 -5.97 25.00
CA LEU A 178 23.49 -5.12 26.18
C LEU A 178 22.72 -5.64 27.39
N ASP A 179 23.43 -5.87 28.49
CA ASP A 179 22.79 -6.23 29.75
C ASP A 179 22.23 -4.97 30.43
N SER A 180 21.01 -5.09 30.95
CA SER A 180 20.28 -4.02 31.64
C SER A 180 20.99 -3.47 32.89
N ILE A 181 21.86 -4.27 33.51
CA ILE A 181 22.54 -3.90 34.77
C ILE A 181 23.98 -3.46 34.52
N ALA A 182 24.72 -4.14 33.64
CA ALA A 182 26.13 -3.83 33.37
C ALA A 182 26.30 -2.58 32.50
N ASP A 183 25.42 -2.37 31.51
CA ASP A 183 25.60 -1.36 30.46
C ASP A 183 24.64 -0.16 30.59
N ALA A 184 24.25 0.20 31.81
CA ALA A 184 23.22 1.21 32.06
C ALA A 184 23.53 2.58 31.43
N ASP A 185 24.80 3.02 31.47
CA ASP A 185 25.23 4.30 30.88
C ASP A 185 25.14 4.27 29.35
N LEU A 186 25.51 3.15 28.71
CA LEU A 186 25.41 2.99 27.26
C LEU A 186 23.95 2.97 26.80
N LYS A 187 23.06 2.31 27.57
CA LYS A 187 21.61 2.34 27.30
C LYS A 187 21.02 3.75 27.42
N MET A 188 21.51 4.55 28.38
CA MET A 188 21.11 5.95 28.52
C MET A 188 21.54 6.77 27.29
N GLN A 189 22.76 6.56 26.79
CA GLN A 189 23.24 7.22 25.57
C GLN A 189 22.42 6.81 24.33
N ILE A 190 22.13 5.53 24.17
CA ILE A 190 21.27 5.01 23.09
C ILE A 190 19.87 5.63 23.17
N PHE A 191 19.30 5.78 24.37
CA PHE A 191 17.99 6.40 24.55
C PHE A 191 17.97 7.88 24.12
N TRP A 192 19.00 8.66 24.45
CA TRP A 192 19.09 10.05 24.01
C TRP A 192 19.25 10.17 22.49
N LEU A 193 20.03 9.27 21.88
CA LEU A 193 20.19 9.20 20.43
C LEU A 193 18.86 8.84 19.74
N ASP A 194 18.17 7.81 20.22
CA ASP A 194 16.84 7.41 19.75
C ASP A 194 15.83 8.55 19.88
N THR A 195 15.86 9.27 21.02
CA THR A 195 15.01 10.45 21.25
C THR A 195 15.29 11.55 20.24
N ALA A 196 16.56 11.81 19.90
CA ALA A 196 16.94 12.80 18.89
C ALA A 196 16.40 12.43 17.51
N PHE A 197 16.54 11.17 17.08
CA PHE A 197 15.97 10.71 15.81
C PHE A 197 14.43 10.75 15.80
N CYS A 198 13.80 10.41 16.92
CA CYS A 198 12.35 10.51 17.06
C CYS A 198 11.86 11.95 16.89
N MET A 199 12.60 12.93 17.40
CA MET A 199 12.28 14.35 17.19
C MET A 199 12.36 14.74 15.71
N VAL A 200 13.34 14.22 14.97
CA VAL A 200 13.44 14.42 13.52
C VAL A 200 12.23 13.81 12.80
N PHE A 201 11.87 12.56 13.12
CA PHE A 201 10.69 11.91 12.51
C PHE A 201 9.37 12.59 12.88
N LEU A 202 9.25 13.08 14.12
CA LEU A 202 8.08 13.84 14.55
C LEU A 202 7.96 15.15 13.79
N SER A 203 9.10 15.83 13.53
CA SER A 203 9.11 17.07 12.76
C SER A 203 8.70 16.84 11.30
N GLU A 204 9.19 15.77 10.68
CA GLU A 204 8.82 15.41 9.32
C GLU A 204 7.36 14.97 9.22
N PHE A 205 6.88 14.17 10.18
CA PHE A 205 5.47 13.81 10.28
C PHE A 205 4.59 15.04 10.42
N TYR A 206 5.00 16.01 11.24
CA TYR A 206 4.28 17.26 11.43
C TYR A 206 4.23 18.12 10.16
N LEU A 207 5.34 18.19 9.41
CA LEU A 207 5.39 18.88 8.12
C LEU A 207 4.41 18.25 7.11
N ARG A 208 4.41 16.92 6.98
CA ARG A 208 3.45 16.20 6.13
C ARG A 208 2.01 16.39 6.60
N TYR A 209 1.76 16.32 7.91
CA TYR A 209 0.44 16.52 8.50
C TYR A 209 -0.12 17.93 8.26
N ARG A 210 0.74 18.95 8.23
CA ARG A 210 0.33 20.34 7.97
C ARG A 210 -0.19 20.55 6.54
N HIS A 211 0.41 19.87 5.56
CA HIS A 211 0.05 19.98 4.15
C HIS A 211 -1.04 18.99 3.72
N ALA A 212 -1.43 18.05 4.59
CA ALA A 212 -2.53 17.15 4.32
C ALA A 212 -3.88 17.89 4.28
N GLU A 213 -4.58 17.80 3.15
CA GLU A 213 -5.94 18.35 2.98
C GLU A 213 -6.90 17.70 3.99
N ASN A 214 -6.91 16.37 4.08
CA ASN A 214 -7.72 15.61 5.03
C ASN A 214 -6.90 15.02 6.19
N LYS A 215 -6.89 15.74 7.33
CA LYS A 215 -6.18 15.35 8.57
C LYS A 215 -6.55 13.95 9.10
N ARG A 216 -7.84 13.58 9.01
CA ARG A 216 -8.32 12.27 9.47
C ARG A 216 -7.80 11.13 8.58
N TRP A 217 -7.83 11.34 7.27
CA TRP A 217 -7.28 10.38 6.31
C TRP A 217 -5.77 10.22 6.55
N PHE A 218 -5.05 11.34 6.72
CA PHE A 218 -3.61 11.33 6.94
C PHE A 218 -3.22 10.55 8.20
N LEU A 219 -3.91 10.80 9.33
CA LEU A 219 -3.66 10.07 10.59
C LEU A 219 -3.99 8.59 10.47
N ARG A 220 -5.08 8.23 9.77
CA ARG A 220 -5.45 6.82 9.56
C ARG A 220 -4.43 6.08 8.69
N ASN A 221 -3.86 6.74 7.68
CA ASN A 221 -2.89 6.13 6.78
C ASN A 221 -1.47 6.11 7.34
N ASN A 222 -1.08 7.13 8.12
CA ASN A 222 0.29 7.30 8.65
C ASN A 222 0.37 7.10 10.18
N TRP A 223 -0.53 6.32 10.79
CA TRP A 223 -0.52 6.08 12.24
C TRP A 223 0.77 5.38 12.71
N ILE A 224 1.37 4.54 11.86
CA ILE A 224 2.67 3.87 12.12
C ILE A 224 3.77 4.92 12.27
N ASP A 225 3.78 5.95 11.41
CA ASP A 225 4.74 7.06 11.50
C ASP A 225 4.59 7.84 12.80
N LEU A 226 3.36 7.99 13.31
CA LEU A 226 3.10 8.64 14.58
C LEU A 226 3.61 7.80 15.77
N VAL A 227 3.29 6.50 15.78
CA VAL A 227 3.70 5.60 16.88
C VAL A 227 5.21 5.41 16.93
N THR A 228 5.86 5.31 15.78
CA THR A 228 7.33 5.17 15.69
C THR A 228 8.09 6.42 16.09
N SER A 229 7.48 7.60 15.93
CA SER A 229 8.07 8.89 16.30
C SER A 229 8.05 9.20 17.80
N ILE A 230 7.44 8.34 18.63
CA ILE A 230 7.39 8.52 20.09
C ILE A 230 8.51 7.69 20.74
N PRO A 231 9.45 8.32 21.49
CA PRO A 231 10.49 7.58 22.19
C PRO A 231 9.86 6.78 23.33
N VAL A 232 10.18 5.48 23.41
CA VAL A 232 9.71 4.59 24.49
C VAL A 232 10.78 4.57 25.58
N PRO A 233 10.54 5.16 26.77
CA PRO A 233 11.52 5.17 27.84
C PRO A 233 11.75 3.78 28.42
N ASP A 234 12.98 3.51 28.82
CA ASP A 234 13.30 2.25 29.48
C ASP A 234 12.68 2.20 30.89
N GLY A 235 12.29 1.00 31.33
CA GLY A 235 11.65 0.78 32.63
C GLY A 235 12.48 1.26 33.83
N GLY A 236 13.77 1.55 33.63
CA GLY A 236 14.67 2.18 34.60
C GLY A 236 14.33 3.63 34.95
N ALA A 237 13.75 4.40 34.02
CA ALA A 237 13.31 5.78 34.29
C ALA A 237 12.08 5.82 35.23
N LEU A 238 11.33 4.71 35.31
CA LEU A 238 10.16 4.54 36.18
C LEU A 238 10.51 4.01 37.59
N ARG A 239 11.79 4.04 38.00
CA ARG A 239 12.24 3.59 39.34
C ARG A 239 11.77 4.46 40.52
N TYR A 240 10.91 5.45 40.31
CA TYR A 240 10.42 6.32 41.38
C TYR A 240 9.18 5.81 42.15
N GLY A 241 8.64 4.60 41.87
CA GLY A 241 7.41 4.14 42.55
C GLY A 241 7.18 2.63 42.64
N ARG A 242 7.51 2.05 43.81
CA ARG A 242 7.03 0.80 44.46
C ARG A 242 7.01 -0.55 43.68
N SER A 243 7.66 -1.52 44.32
CA SER A 243 8.33 -2.70 43.73
C SER A 243 7.50 -3.93 43.32
N LEU A 244 6.15 -3.90 43.33
CA LEU A 244 5.35 -5.11 42.98
C LEU A 244 4.60 -5.02 41.63
N ARG A 245 4.56 -3.85 40.98
CA ARG A 245 4.02 -3.67 39.62
C ARG A 245 5.08 -3.93 38.52
N LEU A 246 6.35 -4.03 38.90
CA LEU A 246 7.51 -4.08 38.02
C LEU A 246 7.57 -5.33 37.14
N MET A 247 7.21 -6.51 37.63
CA MET A 247 7.21 -7.72 36.79
C MET A 247 6.23 -7.62 35.61
N ARG A 248 5.08 -6.97 35.81
CA ARG A 248 4.08 -6.77 34.76
C ARG A 248 4.50 -5.66 33.78
N VAL A 249 5.10 -4.58 34.30
CA VAL A 249 5.63 -3.47 33.49
C VAL A 249 6.85 -3.89 32.67
N LEU A 250 7.75 -4.72 33.22
CA LEU A 250 8.91 -5.24 32.49
C LEU A 250 8.48 -6.15 31.32
N ARG A 251 7.47 -7.00 31.52
CA ARG A 251 6.93 -7.84 30.44
C ARG A 251 6.26 -7.00 29.34
N ILE A 252 5.49 -5.97 29.71
CA ILE A 252 4.85 -5.05 28.76
C ILE A 252 5.90 -4.18 28.06
N ALA A 253 6.91 -3.68 28.76
CA ALA A 253 7.99 -2.86 28.19
C ALA A 253 8.77 -3.65 27.13
N ARG A 254 9.05 -4.93 27.37
CA ARG A 254 9.68 -5.79 26.34
C ARG A 254 8.78 -5.97 25.11
N LEU A 255 7.47 -6.21 25.31
CA LEU A 255 6.53 -6.34 24.19
C LEU A 255 6.41 -5.03 23.39
N LEU A 256 6.35 -3.88 24.06
CA LEU A 256 6.31 -2.57 23.41
C LEU A 256 7.56 -2.30 22.56
N ARG A 257 8.74 -2.74 23.01
CA ARG A 257 9.98 -2.63 22.24
C ARG A 257 9.93 -3.46 20.95
N VAL A 258 9.46 -4.71 21.04
CA VAL A 258 9.32 -5.57 19.86
C VAL A 258 8.30 -5.01 18.88
N ILE A 259 7.15 -4.54 19.39
CA ILE A 259 6.14 -3.86 18.58
C ILE A 259 6.74 -2.63 17.89
N ARG A 260 7.58 -1.86 18.57
CA ARG A 260 8.27 -0.71 17.99
C ARG A 260 9.27 -1.10 16.91
N ILE A 261 10.06 -2.15 17.10
CA ILE A 261 10.97 -2.70 16.07
C ILE A 261 10.16 -3.11 14.84
N ILE A 262 9.02 -3.78 15.02
CA ILE A 262 8.13 -4.18 13.92
C ILE A 262 7.58 -2.95 13.20
N PHE A 263 7.13 -1.92 13.92
CA PHE A 263 6.61 -0.70 13.31
C PHE A 263 7.69 0.13 12.60
N PHE A 264 8.92 0.20 13.12
CA PHE A 264 10.05 0.82 12.42
C PHE A 264 10.41 0.05 11.16
N PHE A 265 10.41 -1.28 11.25
CA PHE A 265 10.61 -2.14 10.09
C PHE A 265 9.52 -1.89 9.03
N TRP A 266 8.26 -1.75 9.43
CA TRP A 266 7.16 -1.39 8.53
C TRP A 266 7.35 -0.03 7.88
N LYS A 267 7.63 1.01 8.67
CA LYS A 267 7.91 2.36 8.16
C LYS A 267 9.08 2.36 7.17
N GLY A 268 10.17 1.66 7.49
CA GLY A 268 11.33 1.51 6.63
C GLY A 268 11.01 0.79 5.33
N PHE A 269 10.21 -0.28 5.39
CA PHE A 269 9.75 -1.01 4.21
C PHE A 269 8.79 -0.19 3.36
N ASP A 270 7.90 0.60 3.96
CA ASP A 270 7.05 1.55 3.26
C ASP A 270 7.87 2.55 2.46
N LYS A 271 8.87 3.18 3.08
CA LYS A 271 9.80 4.09 2.41
C LYS A 271 10.66 3.42 1.33
N LEU A 272 11.19 2.23 1.61
CA LEU A 272 11.94 1.43 0.63
C LEU A 272 11.12 1.14 -0.62
N THR A 273 9.88 0.72 -0.44
CA THR A 273 9.03 0.33 -1.54
C THR A 273 8.46 1.53 -2.31
N GLU A 274 8.39 2.71 -1.68
CA GLU A 274 8.13 3.98 -2.35
C GLU A 274 9.30 4.34 -3.30
N VAL A 275 10.54 4.19 -2.84
CA VAL A 275 11.76 4.46 -3.62
C VAL A 275 11.99 3.45 -4.74
N MET A 276 11.74 2.15 -4.49
CA MET A 276 12.05 1.07 -5.42
C MET A 276 10.93 0.77 -6.44
N ASP A 277 9.77 1.43 -6.34
CA ASP A 277 8.57 1.24 -7.18
C ASP A 277 8.07 -0.23 -7.34
N VAL A 278 8.46 -1.11 -6.40
CA VAL A 278 8.05 -2.53 -6.36
C VAL A 278 6.68 -2.63 -5.67
N LYS A 279 5.59 -2.28 -6.36
CA LYS A 279 4.23 -2.21 -5.78
C LYS A 279 3.50 -3.54 -5.62
N LEU A 280 3.78 -4.52 -6.47
CA LEU A 280 2.96 -5.75 -6.55
C LEU A 280 3.30 -6.82 -5.50
N MET A 281 4.48 -6.78 -4.86
CA MET A 281 4.88 -7.73 -3.79
C MET A 281 4.73 -7.19 -2.35
N LYS A 282 4.31 -5.93 -2.17
CA LYS A 282 4.45 -5.21 -0.88
C LYS A 282 3.65 -5.80 0.28
N LYS A 283 2.43 -6.31 0.05
CA LYS A 283 1.51 -6.68 1.15
C LYS A 283 1.81 -8.07 1.72
N SER A 284 2.07 -9.07 0.87
CA SER A 284 2.33 -10.45 1.30
C SER A 284 3.70 -10.61 1.98
N PHE A 285 4.73 -9.92 1.48
CA PHE A 285 6.06 -9.94 2.11
C PHE A 285 6.07 -9.28 3.51
N LYS A 286 5.35 -8.16 3.69
CA LYS A 286 5.23 -7.51 5.00
C LYS A 286 4.62 -8.42 6.06
N GLY A 287 3.51 -9.10 5.72
CA GLY A 287 2.82 -10.00 6.65
C GLY A 287 3.72 -11.14 7.09
N VAL A 288 4.45 -11.74 6.16
CA VAL A 288 5.33 -12.87 6.49
C VAL A 288 6.53 -12.47 7.33
N ILE A 289 7.18 -11.34 7.04
CA ILE A 289 8.30 -10.88 7.85
C ILE A 289 7.87 -10.60 9.30
N VAL A 290 6.65 -10.08 9.50
CA VAL A 290 6.09 -9.87 10.84
C VAL A 290 5.91 -11.17 11.59
N VAL A 291 5.33 -12.17 10.93
CA VAL A 291 5.12 -13.49 11.54
C VAL A 291 6.46 -14.13 11.89
N ILE A 292 7.50 -13.96 11.05
CA ILE A 292 8.87 -14.41 11.35
C ILE A 292 9.43 -13.71 12.59
N VAL A 293 9.36 -12.38 12.67
CA VAL A 293 9.93 -11.60 13.80
C VAL A 293 9.19 -11.87 15.11
N ILE A 294 7.85 -11.94 15.07
CA ILE A 294 7.04 -12.27 16.25
C ILE A 294 7.28 -13.71 16.66
N GLY A 295 7.28 -14.64 15.70
CA GLY A 295 7.55 -16.06 15.96
C GLY A 295 8.90 -16.28 16.62
N ALA A 296 9.93 -15.59 16.12
CA ALA A 296 11.27 -15.63 16.68
C ALA A 296 11.29 -15.13 18.12
N TYR A 297 10.65 -13.99 18.37
CA TYR A 297 10.60 -13.43 19.72
C TYR A 297 9.86 -14.35 20.70
N VAL A 298 8.71 -14.89 20.30
CA VAL A 298 7.90 -15.77 21.15
C VAL A 298 8.66 -17.07 21.46
N MET A 299 9.32 -17.68 20.46
CA MET A 299 10.15 -18.87 20.69
C MET A 299 11.33 -18.59 21.60
N MET A 300 12.06 -17.49 21.38
CA MET A 300 13.17 -17.09 22.24
C MET A 300 12.72 -16.94 23.70
N VAL A 301 11.57 -16.30 23.94
CA VAL A 301 11.08 -16.07 25.30
C VAL A 301 10.54 -17.33 25.97
N GLN A 302 9.92 -18.23 25.22
CA GLN A 302 9.29 -19.44 25.78
C GLN A 302 10.27 -20.60 25.93
N GLU A 303 11.18 -20.76 24.98
CA GLU A 303 12.02 -21.96 24.84
C GLU A 303 13.52 -21.62 24.72
N GLY A 304 13.90 -20.35 24.61
CA GLY A 304 15.32 -19.96 24.51
C GLY A 304 16.15 -20.26 25.76
N GLU A 305 15.54 -20.40 26.94
CA GLU A 305 16.24 -20.90 28.15
C GLU A 305 16.42 -22.42 28.15
N ARG A 306 15.66 -23.15 27.31
CA ARG A 306 15.69 -24.62 27.24
C ARG A 306 16.73 -25.13 26.26
N ASP A 307 17.00 -24.38 25.19
CA ASP A 307 17.92 -24.79 24.14
C ASP A 307 18.74 -23.61 23.60
N ALA A 308 20.05 -23.81 23.50
CA ALA A 308 20.98 -22.81 22.98
C ALA A 308 20.81 -22.53 21.47
N SER A 309 20.11 -23.38 20.73
CA SER A 309 19.77 -23.20 19.31
C SER A 309 18.71 -22.12 19.06
N ILE A 310 17.97 -21.70 20.09
CA ILE A 310 16.99 -20.60 20.06
C ILE A 310 17.21 -19.62 21.22
N GLY A 311 18.32 -19.73 21.93
CA GLY A 311 18.61 -18.91 23.12
C GLY A 311 18.86 -17.43 22.81
N THR A 312 19.26 -17.11 21.58
CA THR A 312 19.38 -15.71 21.12
C THR A 312 18.36 -15.36 20.06
N PHE A 313 18.03 -14.06 19.96
CA PHE A 313 17.04 -13.57 18.99
C PHE A 313 17.49 -13.86 17.55
N ALA A 314 18.79 -13.75 17.25
CA ALA A 314 19.31 -14.04 15.92
C ALA A 314 19.06 -15.51 15.51
N GLN A 315 19.30 -16.45 16.41
CA GLN A 315 19.04 -17.87 16.14
C GLN A 315 17.54 -18.17 16.05
N SER A 316 16.72 -17.51 16.88
CA SER A 316 15.26 -17.64 16.80
C SER A 316 14.67 -17.05 15.51
N VAL A 317 15.27 -15.96 14.99
CA VAL A 317 14.92 -15.39 13.68
C VAL A 317 15.32 -16.34 12.57
N TRP A 318 16.50 -16.96 12.65
CA TRP A 318 16.94 -17.98 11.70
C TRP A 318 15.99 -19.19 11.69
N TRP A 319 15.61 -19.70 12.87
CA TRP A 319 14.63 -20.77 12.99
C TRP A 319 13.26 -20.37 12.40
N SER A 320 12.77 -19.17 12.72
CA SER A 320 11.46 -18.71 12.23
C SER A 320 11.46 -18.49 10.71
N PHE A 321 12.55 -17.95 10.17
CA PHE A 321 12.72 -17.73 8.73
C PHE A 321 12.73 -19.06 7.98
N THR A 322 13.53 -20.03 8.42
CA THR A 322 13.59 -21.37 7.80
C THR A 322 12.26 -22.11 7.94
N THR A 323 11.57 -21.98 9.08
CA THR A 323 10.24 -22.56 9.30
C THR A 323 9.21 -22.04 8.30
N VAL A 324 9.22 -20.74 8.00
CA VAL A 324 8.30 -20.15 7.03
C VAL A 324 8.64 -20.52 5.59
N VAL A 325 9.92 -20.51 5.22
CA VAL A 325 10.31 -20.72 3.81
C VAL A 325 10.23 -22.19 3.40
N THR A 326 10.57 -23.13 4.29
CA THR A 326 10.70 -24.56 3.93
C THR A 326 9.92 -25.50 4.85
N GLY A 327 9.21 -24.98 5.86
CA GLY A 327 8.57 -25.81 6.89
C GLY A 327 9.46 -26.12 8.10
N GLY A 328 10.73 -25.72 8.04
CA GLY A 328 11.71 -25.85 9.12
C GLY A 328 12.56 -27.11 8.99
N PHE A 329 13.83 -27.02 9.38
CA PHE A 329 14.70 -28.17 9.45
C PHE A 329 14.67 -28.76 10.86
N GLY A 330 14.45 -30.07 10.98
CA GLY A 330 14.34 -30.77 12.26
C GLY A 330 15.64 -30.85 13.06
N ASP A 331 16.76 -30.42 12.47
CA ASP A 331 18.08 -30.34 13.09
C ASP A 331 18.33 -29.01 13.83
N ILE A 332 17.59 -27.94 13.51
CA ILE A 332 17.76 -26.63 14.16
C ILE A 332 17.12 -26.65 15.55
N TYR A 333 15.80 -26.86 15.61
CA TYR A 333 15.08 -26.94 16.88
C TYR A 333 13.66 -27.48 16.67
N ASN A 334 13.20 -28.37 17.54
CA ASN A 334 11.83 -28.87 17.55
C ASN A 334 11.14 -28.46 18.87
N PRO A 335 10.11 -27.58 18.83
CA PRO A 335 9.46 -27.10 20.03
C PRO A 335 8.93 -28.22 20.91
N GLU A 336 9.34 -28.19 22.18
CA GLU A 336 8.89 -29.16 23.17
C GLU A 336 7.59 -28.71 23.83
N THR A 337 7.34 -27.39 23.87
CA THR A 337 6.14 -26.85 24.51
C THR A 337 4.92 -26.88 23.60
N GLY A 338 3.73 -27.04 24.19
CA GLY A 338 2.47 -26.99 23.44
C GLY A 338 2.26 -25.65 22.73
N SER A 339 2.69 -24.54 23.34
CA SER A 339 2.60 -23.21 22.72
C SER A 339 3.60 -23.02 21.59
N GLY A 340 4.83 -23.54 21.70
CA GLY A 340 5.82 -23.52 20.63
C GLY A 340 5.38 -24.34 19.42
N ARG A 341 4.78 -25.51 19.63
CA ARG A 341 4.22 -26.33 18.54
C ARG A 341 3.08 -25.63 17.80
N VAL A 342 2.17 -24.97 18.52
CA VAL A 342 1.10 -24.16 17.92
C VAL A 342 1.70 -23.02 17.08
N LEU A 343 2.74 -22.36 17.59
CA LEU A 343 3.42 -21.29 16.86
C LEU A 343 4.10 -21.79 15.58
N THR A 344 4.73 -22.97 15.62
CA THR A 344 5.30 -23.63 14.44
C THR A 344 4.25 -23.90 13.37
N VAL A 345 3.07 -24.40 13.76
CA VAL A 345 1.96 -24.62 12.80
C VAL A 345 1.53 -23.31 12.13
N ILE A 346 1.47 -22.21 12.89
CA ILE A 346 1.14 -20.88 12.35
C ILE A 346 2.22 -20.41 11.36
N LEU A 347 3.50 -20.58 11.70
CA LEU A 347 4.63 -20.21 10.83
C LEU A 347 4.62 -20.99 9.50
N ILE A 348 4.40 -22.30 9.57
CA ILE A 348 4.32 -23.17 8.39
C ILE A 348 3.12 -22.75 7.51
N MET A 349 1.96 -22.50 8.11
CA MET A 349 0.77 -22.07 7.38
C MET A 349 0.98 -20.71 6.70
N ALA A 350 1.64 -19.76 7.37
CA ALA A 350 1.99 -18.47 6.78
C ALA A 350 2.93 -18.63 5.57
N GLY A 351 3.90 -19.55 5.65
CA GLY A 351 4.77 -19.95 4.54
C GLY A 351 4.00 -20.49 3.34
N MET A 352 3.10 -21.45 3.58
CA MET A 352 2.27 -22.06 2.53
C MET A 352 1.35 -21.04 1.85
N ILE A 353 0.75 -20.12 2.61
CA ILE A 353 -0.09 -19.04 2.06
C ILE A 353 0.74 -18.12 1.18
N LEU A 354 1.97 -17.79 1.56
CA LEU A 354 2.85 -16.96 0.74
C LEU A 354 3.25 -17.68 -0.55
N ALA A 355 3.65 -18.95 -0.47
CA ALA A 355 3.97 -19.74 -1.65
C ALA A 355 2.77 -19.87 -2.60
N GLY A 356 1.60 -20.22 -2.07
CA GLY A 356 0.37 -20.34 -2.85
C GLY A 356 -0.10 -19.01 -3.45
N GLY A 357 0.02 -17.91 -2.70
CA GLY A 357 -0.28 -16.57 -3.18
C GLY A 357 0.67 -16.13 -4.30
N PHE A 358 1.97 -16.42 -4.16
CA PHE A 358 2.96 -16.15 -5.20
C PHE A 358 2.66 -16.95 -6.48
N THR A 359 2.38 -18.25 -6.36
CA THR A 359 1.98 -19.09 -7.49
C THR A 359 0.69 -18.57 -8.12
N ALA A 360 -0.34 -18.24 -7.34
CA ALA A 360 -1.60 -17.71 -7.86
C ALA A 360 -1.42 -16.37 -8.59
N THR A 361 -0.57 -15.46 -8.07
CA THR A 361 -0.26 -14.22 -8.78
C THR A 361 0.47 -14.49 -10.09
N LEU A 362 1.42 -15.43 -10.10
CA LEU A 362 2.14 -15.81 -11.31
C LEU A 362 1.20 -16.45 -12.35
N THR A 363 0.31 -17.36 -11.91
CA THR A 363 -0.73 -17.93 -12.76
C THR A 363 -1.69 -16.86 -13.26
N THR A 364 -2.10 -15.90 -12.45
CA THR A 364 -2.98 -14.79 -12.89
C THR A 364 -2.29 -13.93 -13.94
N LEU A 365 -0.99 -13.69 -13.82
CA LEU A 365 -0.23 -12.96 -14.85
C LEU A 365 -0.18 -13.76 -16.16
N MET A 366 0.00 -15.08 -16.10
CA MET A 366 0.06 -15.93 -17.28
C MET A 366 -1.33 -16.20 -17.90
N THR A 367 -2.38 -16.32 -17.08
CA THR A 367 -3.76 -16.62 -17.52
C THR A 367 -4.59 -15.36 -17.80
N GLY A 368 -4.16 -14.19 -17.31
CA GLY A 368 -4.74 -12.90 -17.69
C GLY A 368 -4.64 -12.69 -19.21
N GLU A 369 -3.50 -13.05 -19.79
CA GLU A 369 -3.27 -13.07 -21.23
C GLU A 369 -4.25 -14.02 -21.97
N GLU A 370 -4.46 -15.23 -21.44
CA GLU A 370 -5.38 -16.21 -22.04
C GLU A 370 -6.87 -15.79 -22.00
N ASN A 371 -7.31 -15.13 -20.92
CA ASN A 371 -8.70 -14.66 -20.79
C ASN A 371 -9.00 -13.46 -21.69
N GLU A 372 -8.04 -12.55 -21.89
CA GLU A 372 -8.18 -11.45 -22.84
C GLU A 372 -8.25 -11.96 -24.28
N GLU A 373 -7.40 -12.93 -24.64
CA GLU A 373 -7.47 -13.60 -25.95
C GLU A 373 -8.84 -14.26 -26.18
N PHE A 374 -9.38 -14.93 -25.15
CA PHE A 374 -10.70 -15.56 -25.24
C PHE A 374 -11.84 -14.54 -25.42
N ASN A 375 -11.79 -13.41 -24.70
CA ASN A 375 -12.79 -12.33 -24.83
C ASN A 375 -12.74 -11.65 -26.21
N ILE A 376 -11.53 -11.40 -26.74
CA ILE A 376 -11.33 -10.86 -28.09
C ILE A 376 -11.82 -11.84 -29.16
N MET A 377 -11.60 -13.14 -28.96
CA MET A 377 -12.12 -14.18 -29.84
C MET A 377 -13.65 -14.24 -29.82
N GLN A 378 -14.28 -14.10 -28.64
CA GLN A 378 -15.75 -14.04 -28.51
C GLN A 378 -16.34 -12.83 -29.24
N GLN A 379 -15.77 -11.63 -29.06
CA GLN A 379 -16.23 -10.42 -29.77
C GLN A 379 -16.12 -10.57 -31.28
N ASN A 380 -14.99 -11.08 -31.78
CA ASN A 380 -14.80 -11.34 -33.21
C ASN A 380 -15.81 -12.35 -33.76
N LEU A 381 -16.20 -13.36 -32.96
CA LEU A 381 -17.21 -14.34 -33.33
C LEU A 381 -18.61 -13.70 -33.39
N GLU A 382 -18.99 -12.90 -32.40
CA GLU A 382 -20.26 -12.17 -32.38
C GLU A 382 -20.40 -11.22 -33.58
N GLU A 383 -19.34 -10.47 -33.93
CA GLU A 383 -19.34 -9.63 -35.13
C GLU A 383 -19.55 -10.44 -36.41
N ARG A 384 -18.89 -11.59 -36.55
CA ARG A 384 -19.04 -12.46 -37.73
C ARG A 384 -20.45 -13.03 -37.81
N LEU A 385 -21.05 -13.44 -36.69
CA LEU A 385 -22.43 -13.90 -36.62
C LEU A 385 -23.41 -12.79 -37.03
N MET A 386 -23.22 -11.56 -36.54
CA MET A 386 -24.04 -10.42 -36.97
C MET A 386 -23.91 -10.12 -38.48
N LYS A 387 -22.70 -10.25 -39.06
CA LYS A 387 -22.49 -10.09 -40.50
C LYS A 387 -23.23 -11.16 -41.30
N LEU A 388 -23.20 -12.42 -40.84
CA LEU A 388 -23.93 -13.52 -41.47
C LEU A 388 -25.45 -13.33 -41.39
N GLU A 389 -25.97 -12.90 -40.24
CA GLU A 389 -27.40 -12.62 -40.06
C GLU A 389 -27.88 -11.50 -41.01
N LYS A 390 -27.07 -10.44 -41.17
CA LYS A 390 -27.34 -9.36 -42.14
C LYS A 390 -27.35 -9.85 -43.58
N ILE A 391 -26.44 -10.75 -43.95
CA ILE A 391 -26.39 -11.34 -45.30
C ILE A 391 -27.63 -12.22 -45.53
N GLN A 392 -28.00 -13.05 -44.55
CA GLN A 392 -29.18 -13.90 -44.63
C GLN A 392 -30.46 -13.07 -44.80
N LYS A 393 -30.64 -11.99 -44.02
CA LYS A 393 -31.76 -11.06 -44.19
C LYS A 393 -31.79 -10.43 -45.59
N LYS A 394 -30.65 -9.99 -46.12
CA LYS A 394 -30.57 -9.42 -47.49
C LYS A 394 -30.94 -10.42 -48.58
N ILE A 395 -30.60 -11.71 -48.41
CA ILE A 395 -30.93 -12.76 -49.36
C ILE A 395 -32.43 -13.08 -49.32
N LEU A 396 -33.00 -13.21 -48.11
CA LEU A 396 -34.44 -13.43 -47.93
C LEU A 396 -35.26 -12.28 -48.54
N GLN A 397 -34.85 -11.04 -48.32
CA GLN A 397 -35.53 -9.87 -48.88
C GLN A 397 -35.48 -9.85 -50.42
N LYS A 398 -34.37 -10.27 -51.04
CA LYS A 398 -34.24 -10.41 -52.50
C LYS A 398 -35.03 -11.59 -53.09
N LEU A 399 -35.42 -12.56 -52.26
CA LEU A 399 -36.24 -13.70 -52.67
C LEU A 399 -37.73 -13.37 -52.56
N ASP A 400 -38.14 -12.54 -51.60
CA ASP A 400 -39.52 -12.03 -51.49
C ASP A 400 -39.86 -10.96 -52.55
N ASP A 401 -38.86 -10.22 -53.04
CA ASP A 401 -39.02 -9.19 -54.10
C ASP A 401 -39.08 -9.77 -55.53
N LYS A 402 -39.03 -11.10 -55.70
CA LYS A 402 -39.13 -11.82 -56.99
C LYS A 402 -40.40 -12.66 -57.05
#